data_AF-A0A3M9Z5F0-F1
#
_entry.id   AF-A0A3M9Z5F0-F1
#
_cell.length_a   1.000
_cell.length_b   1.000
_cell.length_c   1.000
_cell.angle_alpha   90.00
_cell.angle_beta   90.00
_cell.angle_gamma   90.00
#
_symmetry.space_group_name_H-M   'P 1'
#
loop_
_entity.id
_entity.type
_entity.pdbx_description
1 polymer ?
#
loop_
_entity_poly.entity_id
_entity_poly.type
_entity_poly.pdbx_seq_one_letter_code
_entity_poly.pdbx_strand_id
1 'polypeptide(L)'
;MTYTLKIDRDTWLKLSTTQSSALANDQKQVISAGTLLPISSYEIVGDHLKVSLGTDAQGQQLSYQGHNTWYVFRPDVEILQDGKPLNLTPSSVNLPIPHYDYYDQNDNQEAPGGSCNVTALAMDLAYLGVPQRHPAMRYPDELDAYCDQHGLDRHSPLDLAKVVEAYGCKDDFSYNSNWDVIKTWLASGLPVVVHTQLTRSGHVILLRGYDETGVWVNDPNGEWTPDGYNESKTGENLHYSWALMYQTVSSDNQLWAHHITKGETA
;
A
#
# COMPACT_ATOMS: atom_id res chain seq x y z
N MET A 1 16.57 28.28 -4.52
CA MET A 1 15.95 26.95 -4.50
C MET A 1 14.71 27.05 -3.66
N THR A 2 13.55 26.80 -4.25
CA THR A 2 12.26 26.80 -3.55
C THR A 2 11.69 25.40 -3.52
N TYR A 3 11.01 25.08 -2.43
CA TYR A 3 10.30 23.82 -2.28
C TYR A 3 8.81 24.09 -2.08
N THR A 4 7.99 23.28 -2.74
CA THR A 4 6.54 23.33 -2.62
C THR A 4 6.02 21.93 -2.38
N LEU A 5 5.16 21.76 -1.38
CA LEU A 5 4.35 20.56 -1.20
C LEU A 5 3.08 20.72 -2.06
N LYS A 6 2.93 19.83 -3.03
CA LYS A 6 1.74 19.73 -3.88
C LYS A 6 0.85 18.62 -3.34
N ILE A 7 -0.42 18.94 -3.11
CA ILE A 7 -1.41 17.97 -2.63
C ILE A 7 -2.09 17.34 -3.86
N ASP A 8 -1.86 16.05 -4.08
CA ASP A 8 -2.42 15.33 -5.23
C ASP A 8 -3.79 14.71 -4.91
N ARG A 9 -4.01 14.38 -3.64
CA ARG A 9 -5.28 13.83 -3.13
C ARG A 9 -5.68 14.54 -1.83
N ASP A 10 -6.97 14.69 -1.59
CA ASP A 10 -7.47 15.21 -0.30
C ASP A 10 -6.86 14.41 0.84
N THR A 11 -6.19 15.09 1.77
CA THR A 11 -5.39 14.46 2.83
C THR A 11 -5.37 15.29 4.10
N TRP A 12 -4.79 14.73 5.17
CA TRP A 12 -4.63 15.40 6.46
C TRP A 12 -3.19 15.82 6.69
N LEU A 13 -2.99 17.08 7.07
CA LEU A 13 -1.84 17.48 7.87
C LEU A 13 -2.08 17.07 9.33
N LYS A 14 -1.10 16.44 9.98
CA LYS A 14 -1.22 15.88 11.33
C LYS A 14 -0.02 16.27 12.21
N LEU A 15 -0.22 16.46 13.52
CA LEU A 15 0.90 16.77 14.43
C LEU A 15 1.79 15.55 14.77
N SER A 16 1.34 14.35 14.41
CA SER A 16 2.11 13.11 14.50
C SER A 16 1.76 12.18 13.35
N THR A 17 2.47 11.06 13.22
CA THR A 17 2.12 9.97 12.29
C THR A 17 0.91 9.15 12.76
N THR A 18 0.36 9.46 13.95
CA THR A 18 -0.86 8.82 14.47
C THR A 18 -2.00 8.98 13.47
N GLN A 19 -2.88 7.99 13.45
CA GLN A 19 -4.06 7.98 12.62
C GLN A 19 -4.95 9.20 12.88
N SER A 20 -5.49 9.82 11.82
CA SER A 20 -6.15 11.12 11.95
C SER A 20 -7.42 11.05 12.81
N SER A 21 -8.15 9.94 12.81
CA SER A 21 -9.35 9.76 13.63
C SER A 21 -9.06 9.66 15.13
N ALA A 22 -7.87 9.16 15.50
CA ALA A 22 -7.38 9.15 16.87
C ALA A 22 -6.77 10.50 17.30
N LEU A 23 -6.69 11.48 16.40
CA LEU A 23 -6.22 12.83 16.69
C LEU A 23 -7.39 13.80 16.91
N ALA A 24 -7.21 14.67 17.90
CA ALA A 24 -8.15 15.77 18.14
C ALA A 24 -8.15 16.76 16.96
N ASN A 25 -9.24 17.52 16.80
CA ASN A 25 -9.42 18.43 15.66
C ASN A 25 -8.40 19.57 15.61
N ASP A 26 -7.78 19.92 16.74
CA ASP A 26 -6.69 20.89 16.87
C ASP A 26 -5.30 20.28 16.59
N GLN A 27 -5.24 18.97 16.29
CA GLN A 27 -4.03 18.25 15.96
C GLN A 27 -4.01 17.80 14.49
N LYS A 28 -5.03 18.18 13.71
CA LYS A 28 -5.16 17.81 12.30
C LYS A 28 -5.85 18.89 11.48
N GLN A 29 -5.44 19.02 10.22
CA GLN A 29 -6.00 19.97 9.27
C GLN A 29 -6.22 19.27 7.93
N VAL A 30 -7.46 19.25 7.43
CA VAL A 30 -7.76 18.76 6.10
C VAL A 30 -7.23 19.74 5.06
N ILE A 31 -6.59 19.22 4.01
CA ILE A 31 -6.13 20.00 2.85
C ILE A 31 -6.62 19.31 1.58
N SER A 32 -7.23 20.09 0.69
CA SER A 32 -7.78 19.59 -0.56
C SER A 32 -6.71 19.41 -1.64
N ALA A 33 -6.96 18.45 -2.53
CA ALA A 33 -6.20 18.23 -3.75
C ALA A 33 -6.07 19.53 -4.57
N GLY A 34 -4.91 19.69 -5.22
CA GLY A 34 -4.54 20.89 -5.97
C GLY A 34 -3.94 22.02 -5.12
N THR A 35 -3.94 21.90 -3.78
CA THR A 35 -3.28 22.90 -2.91
C THR A 35 -1.77 22.85 -3.10
N LEU A 36 -1.15 24.03 -3.21
CA LEU A 36 0.31 24.20 -3.24
C LEU A 36 0.76 24.96 -1.99
N LEU A 37 1.56 24.32 -1.15
CA LEU A 37 2.08 24.90 0.09
C LEU A 37 3.59 25.12 -0.03
N PRO A 38 4.11 26.36 0.06
CA PRO A 38 5.54 26.56 0.17
C PRO A 38 6.05 25.91 1.45
N ILE A 39 7.20 25.23 1.36
CA ILE A 39 7.84 24.58 2.51
C ILE A 39 9.29 25.03 2.64
N SER A 40 9.77 25.14 3.88
CA SER A 40 11.14 25.49 4.22
C SER A 40 12.02 24.25 4.44
N SER A 41 11.43 23.13 4.84
CA SER A 41 12.12 21.85 5.01
C SER A 41 11.16 20.67 4.91
N TYR A 42 11.70 19.48 4.65
CA TYR A 42 10.98 18.20 4.71
C TYR A 42 11.91 17.07 5.19
N GLU A 43 11.33 16.02 5.74
CA GLU A 43 11.98 14.78 6.18
C GLU A 43 11.05 13.59 5.93
N ILE A 44 11.58 12.47 5.45
CA ILE A 44 10.82 11.23 5.27
C ILE A 44 10.79 10.49 6.60
N VAL A 45 9.58 10.21 7.11
CA VAL A 45 9.35 9.49 8.37
C VAL A 45 8.34 8.38 8.13
N GLY A 46 8.84 7.19 7.81
CA GLY A 46 7.99 6.04 7.43
C GLY A 46 7.17 6.35 6.18
N ASP A 47 5.85 6.22 6.31
CA ASP A 47 4.83 6.51 5.30
C ASP A 47 4.41 7.99 5.22
N HIS A 48 5.02 8.84 6.05
CA HIS A 48 4.73 10.28 6.09
C HIS A 48 5.92 11.12 5.64
N LEU A 49 5.62 12.32 5.16
CA LEU A 49 6.56 13.43 5.11
C LEU A 49 6.32 14.35 6.29
N LYS A 50 7.36 14.62 7.07
CA LYS A 50 7.37 15.71 8.04
C LYS A 50 7.81 16.97 7.30
N VAL A 51 6.94 17.97 7.20
CA VAL A 51 7.19 19.21 6.47
C VAL A 51 7.14 20.41 7.41
N SER A 52 7.97 21.42 7.15
CA SER A 52 7.84 22.75 7.77
C SER A 52 7.34 23.72 6.71
N LEU A 53 6.17 24.30 6.93
CA LEU A 53 5.57 25.30 6.05
C LEU A 53 6.48 26.54 5.97
N GLY A 54 6.58 27.09 4.77
CA GLY A 54 7.32 28.30 4.47
C GLY A 54 6.46 29.55 4.64
N THR A 55 6.87 30.62 3.97
CA THR A 55 6.12 31.87 3.92
C THR A 55 5.26 31.94 2.65
N ASP A 56 4.15 32.65 2.70
CA ASP A 56 3.37 33.02 1.53
C ASP A 56 4.09 34.05 0.63
N ALA A 57 3.42 34.47 -0.44
CA ALA A 57 3.96 35.45 -1.40
C ALA A 57 4.20 36.85 -0.78
N GLN A 58 3.58 37.13 0.36
CA GLN A 58 3.73 38.38 1.11
C GLN A 58 4.80 38.26 2.21
N GLY A 59 5.43 37.09 2.36
CA GLY A 59 6.46 36.83 3.37
C GLY A 59 5.89 36.48 4.75
N GLN A 60 4.58 36.24 4.87
CA GLN A 60 3.97 35.83 6.13
C GLN A 60 4.15 34.32 6.33
N GLN A 61 4.60 33.91 7.53
CA GLN A 61 4.75 32.50 7.90
C GLN A 61 3.40 31.78 7.80
N LEU A 62 3.33 30.75 6.96
CA LEU A 62 2.16 29.89 6.89
C LEU A 62 2.09 29.02 8.14
N SER A 63 0.89 28.91 8.69
CA SER A 63 0.55 28.00 9.77
C SER A 63 -0.92 27.63 9.68
N TYR A 64 -1.25 26.44 10.15
CA TYR A 64 -2.61 26.02 10.41
C TYR A 64 -2.74 25.81 11.91
N GLN A 65 -3.82 26.27 12.54
CA GLN A 65 -4.06 26.03 13.96
C GLN A 65 -2.87 26.44 14.88
N GLY A 66 -2.07 27.43 14.48
CA GLY A 66 -0.87 27.87 15.22
C GLY A 66 0.40 27.02 15.02
N HIS A 67 0.35 25.99 14.18
CA HIS A 67 1.47 25.09 13.88
C HIS A 67 1.97 25.27 12.45
N ASN A 68 3.29 25.29 12.28
CA ASN A 68 3.95 25.33 10.97
C ASN A 68 4.64 24.03 10.57
N THR A 69 4.77 23.05 11.48
CA THR A 69 5.35 21.74 11.17
C THR A 69 4.26 20.66 11.25
N TRP A 70 4.19 19.82 10.23
CA TRP A 70 3.14 18.84 10.03
C TRP A 70 3.68 17.54 9.45
N TYR A 71 3.03 16.43 9.75
CA TYR A 71 3.16 15.16 9.06
C TYR A 71 2.04 15.07 8.02
N VAL A 72 2.37 14.63 6.80
CA VAL A 72 1.41 14.41 5.72
C VAL A 72 1.65 13.03 5.10
N PHE A 73 0.57 12.34 4.72
CA PHE A 73 0.67 11.00 4.14
C PHE A 73 1.35 11.09 2.77
N ARG A 74 2.49 10.42 2.62
CA ARG A 74 3.39 10.61 1.48
C ARG A 74 2.75 10.20 0.13
N PRO A 75 1.95 9.12 0.05
CA PRO A 75 1.26 8.78 -1.21
C PRO A 75 0.26 9.82 -1.72
N ASP A 76 -0.21 10.75 -0.89
CA ASP A 76 -1.19 11.78 -1.29
C ASP A 76 -0.53 13.08 -1.80
N VAL A 77 0.81 13.16 -1.82
CA VAL A 77 1.54 14.42 -2.05
C VAL A 77 2.81 14.25 -2.88
N GLU A 78 3.24 15.36 -3.48
CA GLU A 78 4.48 15.48 -4.25
C GLU A 78 5.30 16.68 -3.77
N ILE A 79 6.63 16.52 -3.66
CA ILE A 79 7.54 17.65 -3.43
C ILE A 79 8.02 18.19 -4.76
N LEU A 80 7.84 19.49 -4.97
CA LEU A 80 8.38 20.21 -6.12
C LEU A 80 9.63 20.99 -5.70
N GLN A 81 10.73 20.82 -6.42
CA GLN A 81 11.94 21.64 -6.32
C GLN A 81 11.99 22.58 -7.53
N ASP A 82 11.95 23.89 -7.26
CA ASP A 82 11.93 24.94 -8.30
C ASP A 82 10.83 24.68 -9.37
N GLY A 83 9.67 24.22 -8.92
CA GLY A 83 8.49 23.92 -9.75
C GLY A 83 8.51 22.57 -10.48
N LYS A 84 9.53 21.73 -10.26
CA LYS A 84 9.64 20.40 -10.87
C LYS A 84 9.52 19.30 -9.82
N PRO A 85 8.86 18.16 -10.13
CA PRO A 85 8.85 17.00 -9.25
C PRO A 85 10.24 16.58 -8.77
N LEU A 86 10.40 16.46 -7.46
CA LEU A 86 11.58 15.91 -6.83
C LEU A 86 11.34 14.42 -6.58
N ASN A 87 12.16 13.57 -7.19
CA ASN A 87 12.09 12.14 -6.96
C ASN A 87 12.65 11.79 -5.57
N LEU A 88 11.76 11.46 -4.63
CA LEU A 88 12.09 11.03 -3.27
C LEU A 88 12.04 9.51 -3.08
N THR A 89 11.80 8.78 -4.16
CA THR A 89 11.62 7.33 -4.16
C THR A 89 13.01 6.67 -4.22
N PRO A 90 13.41 5.87 -3.20
CA PRO A 90 14.70 5.17 -3.19
C PRO A 90 14.86 4.27 -4.42
N SER A 91 16.09 3.97 -4.82
CA SER A 91 16.34 3.02 -5.92
C SER A 91 16.02 1.57 -5.56
N SER A 92 15.98 1.25 -4.26
CA SER A 92 15.60 -0.07 -3.77
C SER A 92 14.87 0.01 -2.43
N VAL A 93 13.91 -0.88 -2.26
CA VAL A 93 13.13 -1.14 -1.06
C VAL A 93 12.98 -2.66 -0.93
N ASN A 94 13.20 -3.21 0.25
CA ASN A 94 12.67 -4.53 0.61
C ASN A 94 12.14 -4.43 2.05
N LEU A 95 10.81 -4.44 2.19
CA LEU A 95 10.17 -4.29 3.48
C LEU A 95 10.52 -5.50 4.36
N PRO A 96 10.83 -5.30 5.64
CA PRO A 96 11.14 -6.39 6.56
C PRO A 96 9.86 -7.10 7.02
N ILE A 97 9.13 -7.71 6.08
CA ILE A 97 7.97 -8.57 6.39
C ILE A 97 8.51 -9.82 7.11
N PRO A 98 8.10 -10.07 8.36
CA PRO A 98 8.51 -11.25 9.11
C PRO A 98 8.05 -12.56 8.46
N HIS A 99 8.83 -13.62 8.64
CA HIS A 99 8.49 -14.95 8.13
C HIS A 99 7.13 -15.47 8.62
N TYR A 100 6.77 -15.18 9.87
CA TYR A 100 5.48 -15.59 10.43
C TYR A 100 4.27 -14.85 9.85
N ASP A 101 4.51 -13.80 9.05
CA ASP A 101 3.46 -13.09 8.31
C ASP A 101 3.37 -13.56 6.85
N TYR A 102 4.09 -14.63 6.47
CA TYR A 102 3.90 -15.33 5.20
C TYR A 102 2.84 -16.44 5.34
N TYR A 103 1.96 -16.53 4.36
CA TYR A 103 0.96 -17.59 4.25
C TYR A 103 1.05 -18.26 2.87
N ASP A 104 1.15 -19.59 2.85
CA ASP A 104 0.96 -20.41 1.65
C ASP A 104 -0.53 -20.70 1.48
N GLN A 105 -1.07 -20.48 0.27
CA GLN A 105 -2.48 -20.75 -0.01
C GLN A 105 -2.81 -22.24 0.01
N ASN A 106 -1.84 -23.11 -0.27
CA ASN A 106 -2.06 -24.55 -0.36
C ASN A 106 -2.33 -25.19 1.01
N ASP A 107 -2.04 -24.45 2.08
CA ASP A 107 -2.40 -24.80 3.46
C ASP A 107 -3.85 -24.41 3.83
N ASN A 108 -4.54 -23.62 2.99
CA ASN A 108 -5.89 -23.14 3.28
C ASN A 108 -6.91 -24.29 3.16
N GLN A 109 -7.95 -24.26 4.00
CA GLN A 109 -8.88 -25.38 4.15
C GLN A 109 -9.93 -25.44 3.04
N GLU A 110 -10.51 -24.30 2.66
CA GLU A 110 -11.70 -24.26 1.79
C GLU A 110 -11.36 -24.16 0.29
N ALA A 111 -10.23 -23.55 -0.07
CA ALA A 111 -9.86 -23.34 -1.47
C ALA A 111 -8.33 -23.25 -1.71
N PRO A 112 -7.56 -24.32 -1.42
CA PRO A 112 -6.09 -24.24 -1.47
C PRO A 112 -5.54 -23.83 -2.85
N GLY A 113 -6.19 -24.25 -3.94
CA GLY A 113 -5.79 -23.85 -5.31
C GLY A 113 -6.40 -22.55 -5.83
N GLY A 114 -7.19 -21.81 -5.04
CA GLY A 114 -7.99 -20.68 -5.52
C GLY A 114 -8.17 -19.50 -4.55
N SER A 115 -7.39 -19.47 -3.47
CA SER A 115 -7.48 -18.49 -2.38
C SER A 115 -6.32 -17.50 -2.34
N CYS A 116 -5.61 -17.31 -3.47
CA CYS A 116 -4.49 -16.37 -3.59
C CYS A 116 -4.86 -14.94 -3.13
N ASN A 117 -6.09 -14.50 -3.42
CA ASN A 117 -6.63 -13.19 -3.05
C ASN A 117 -6.62 -12.96 -1.52
N VAL A 118 -7.40 -13.74 -0.77
CA VAL A 118 -7.51 -13.64 0.69
C VAL A 118 -6.18 -13.96 1.38
N THR A 119 -5.35 -14.82 0.77
CA THR A 119 -4.00 -15.11 1.29
C THR A 119 -3.08 -13.91 1.17
N ALA A 120 -3.09 -13.20 0.03
CA ALA A 120 -2.31 -11.98 -0.14
C ALA A 120 -2.81 -10.84 0.76
N LEU A 121 -4.13 -10.68 0.91
CA LEU A 121 -4.71 -9.72 1.85
C LEU A 121 -4.32 -10.02 3.30
N ALA A 122 -4.35 -11.28 3.71
CA ALA A 122 -3.95 -11.70 5.04
C ALA A 122 -2.50 -11.32 5.37
N MET A 123 -1.58 -11.46 4.41
CA MET A 123 -0.19 -11.03 4.60
C MET A 123 -0.06 -9.50 4.74
N ASP A 124 -0.83 -8.73 3.96
CA ASP A 124 -0.86 -7.26 4.07
C ASP A 124 -1.44 -6.80 5.44
N LEU A 125 -2.59 -7.35 5.82
CA LEU A 125 -3.23 -7.06 7.12
C LEU A 125 -2.34 -7.45 8.31
N ALA A 126 -1.64 -8.58 8.22
CA ALA A 126 -0.67 -9.00 9.23
C ALA A 126 0.49 -7.98 9.33
N TYR A 127 1.04 -7.52 8.20
CA TYR A 127 2.06 -6.49 8.17
C TYR A 127 1.62 -5.17 8.83
N LEU A 128 0.35 -4.78 8.62
CA LEU A 128 -0.26 -3.59 9.25
C LEU A 128 -0.57 -3.77 10.76
N GLY A 129 -0.27 -4.95 11.31
CA GLY A 129 -0.56 -5.32 12.69
C GLY A 129 -2.05 -5.34 12.99
N VAL A 130 -2.87 -5.77 12.03
CA VAL A 130 -4.31 -5.96 12.19
C VAL A 130 -4.54 -7.38 12.71
N PRO A 131 -5.09 -7.54 13.93
CA PRO A 131 -5.28 -8.87 14.50
C PRO A 131 -6.42 -9.62 13.82
N GLN A 132 -6.23 -10.94 13.67
CA GLN A 132 -7.32 -11.90 13.45
C GLN A 132 -8.38 -11.77 14.54
N ARG A 133 -9.65 -11.99 14.16
CA ARG A 133 -10.79 -12.04 15.10
C ARG A 133 -10.95 -13.43 15.70
N HIS A 134 -10.46 -14.45 15.01
CA HIS A 134 -10.53 -15.85 15.41
C HIS A 134 -9.14 -16.49 15.37
N PRO A 135 -8.27 -16.24 16.38
CA PRO A 135 -6.88 -16.72 16.38
C PRO A 135 -6.68 -18.25 16.34
N ALA A 136 -7.77 -19.02 16.42
CA ALA A 136 -7.75 -20.48 16.23
C ALA A 136 -7.81 -20.89 14.75
N MET A 137 -8.12 -19.97 13.84
CA MET A 137 -8.10 -20.15 12.39
C MET A 137 -6.84 -19.50 11.81
N ARG A 138 -6.38 -19.97 10.65
CA ARG A 138 -5.37 -19.21 9.90
C ARG A 138 -6.03 -17.94 9.37
N TYR A 139 -5.25 -16.87 9.21
CA TYR A 139 -5.80 -15.60 8.73
C TYR A 139 -6.49 -15.73 7.37
N PRO A 140 -5.88 -16.37 6.34
CA PRO A 140 -6.53 -16.49 5.04
C PRO A 140 -7.86 -17.24 5.12
N ASP A 141 -7.92 -18.32 5.90
CA ASP A 141 -9.15 -19.10 6.13
C ASP A 141 -10.23 -18.26 6.82
N GLU A 142 -9.85 -17.41 7.78
CA GLU A 142 -10.77 -16.48 8.44
C GLU A 142 -11.35 -15.44 7.45
N LEU A 143 -10.51 -14.90 6.57
CA LEU A 143 -10.95 -13.94 5.55
C LEU A 143 -11.85 -14.62 4.50
N ASP A 144 -11.55 -15.85 4.12
CA ASP A 144 -12.37 -16.64 3.20
C ASP A 144 -13.75 -16.93 3.81
N ALA A 145 -13.78 -17.40 5.06
CA ALA A 145 -15.02 -17.62 5.80
C ALA A 145 -15.82 -16.33 5.99
N TYR A 146 -15.15 -15.18 6.15
CA TYR A 146 -15.82 -13.88 6.22
C TYR A 146 -16.53 -13.55 4.90
N CYS A 147 -15.91 -13.83 3.75
CA CYS A 147 -16.52 -13.65 2.45
C CYS A 147 -17.82 -14.45 2.32
N ASP A 148 -17.76 -15.75 2.61
CA ASP A 148 -18.91 -16.65 2.53
C ASP A 148 -20.06 -16.23 3.46
N GLN A 149 -19.75 -15.86 4.70
CA GLN A 149 -20.74 -15.44 5.69
C GLN A 149 -21.47 -14.15 5.31
N HIS A 150 -20.82 -13.27 4.55
CA HIS A 150 -21.35 -11.96 4.16
C HIS A 150 -21.79 -11.88 2.69
N GLY A 151 -21.74 -13.00 1.95
CA GLY A 151 -22.12 -13.06 0.55
C GLY A 151 -21.21 -12.20 -0.36
N LEU A 152 -19.93 -12.08 0.01
CA LEU A 152 -18.91 -11.37 -0.75
C LEU A 152 -18.17 -12.36 -1.67
N ASP A 153 -17.87 -11.94 -2.90
CA ASP A 153 -17.09 -12.76 -3.83
C ASP A 153 -15.60 -12.46 -3.67
N ARG A 154 -14.81 -13.43 -3.19
CA ARG A 154 -13.34 -13.31 -3.08
C ARG A 154 -12.63 -13.09 -4.42
N HIS A 155 -13.29 -13.37 -5.55
CA HIS A 155 -12.77 -13.08 -6.88
C HIS A 155 -13.11 -11.66 -7.37
N SER A 156 -13.96 -10.93 -6.65
CA SER A 156 -14.28 -9.53 -6.92
C SER A 156 -13.33 -8.61 -6.14
N PRO A 157 -12.48 -7.81 -6.81
CA PRO A 157 -11.57 -6.90 -6.11
C PRO A 157 -12.32 -5.86 -5.26
N LEU A 158 -13.53 -5.46 -5.67
CA LEU A 158 -14.33 -4.52 -4.88
C LEU A 158 -14.92 -5.17 -3.62
N ASP A 159 -15.20 -6.47 -3.65
CA ASP A 159 -15.65 -7.18 -2.45
C ASP A 159 -14.48 -7.46 -1.50
N LEU A 160 -13.30 -7.77 -2.04
CA LEU A 160 -12.06 -7.84 -1.27
C LEU A 160 -11.76 -6.51 -0.53
N ALA A 161 -11.97 -5.36 -1.18
CA ALA A 161 -11.85 -4.07 -0.52
C ALA A 161 -12.82 -3.90 0.66
N LYS A 162 -14.06 -4.40 0.54
CA LYS A 162 -15.02 -4.42 1.68
C LYS A 162 -14.56 -5.33 2.81
N VAL A 163 -13.87 -6.43 2.52
CA VAL A 163 -13.27 -7.28 3.55
C VAL A 163 -12.20 -6.48 4.30
N VAL A 164 -11.29 -5.83 3.58
CA VAL A 164 -10.25 -4.97 4.19
C VAL A 164 -10.86 -3.89 5.08
N GLU A 165 -11.89 -3.19 4.58
CA GLU A 165 -12.64 -2.19 5.33
C GLU A 165 -13.31 -2.76 6.57
N ALA A 166 -13.91 -3.95 6.46
CA ALA A 166 -14.52 -4.63 7.58
C ALA A 166 -13.52 -4.90 8.71
N TYR A 167 -12.24 -5.14 8.39
CA TYR A 167 -11.16 -5.35 9.36
C TYR A 167 -10.55 -4.05 9.91
N GLY A 168 -11.18 -2.90 9.63
CA GLY A 168 -10.75 -1.60 10.15
C GLY A 168 -9.58 -1.00 9.38
N CYS A 169 -9.35 -1.46 8.14
CA CYS A 169 -8.42 -0.84 7.20
C CYS A 169 -9.15 0.06 6.21
N LYS A 170 -8.39 0.81 5.41
CA LYS A 170 -8.88 1.49 4.21
C LYS A 170 -8.19 0.86 3.02
N ASP A 171 -8.97 0.54 1.99
CA ASP A 171 -8.46 0.04 0.72
C ASP A 171 -8.71 1.07 -0.38
N ASP A 172 -7.65 1.67 -0.91
CA ASP A 172 -7.72 2.50 -2.10
C ASP A 172 -7.48 1.65 -3.35
N PHE A 173 -8.41 0.72 -3.60
CA PHE A 173 -8.33 -0.18 -4.74
C PHE A 173 -8.35 0.61 -6.06
N SER A 174 -7.41 0.29 -6.94
CA SER A 174 -7.27 0.94 -8.24
C SER A 174 -7.24 -0.10 -9.35
N TYR A 175 -8.14 0.06 -10.33
CA TYR A 175 -8.07 -0.66 -11.60
C TYR A 175 -6.91 -0.19 -12.48
N ASN A 176 -6.41 1.03 -12.26
CA ASN A 176 -5.51 1.73 -13.19
C ASN A 176 -4.19 2.10 -12.51
N SER A 177 -3.71 1.31 -11.55
CA SER A 177 -2.41 1.58 -10.94
C SER A 177 -1.28 1.38 -11.96
N ASN A 178 -0.11 1.94 -11.65
CA ASN A 178 1.09 1.83 -12.47
C ASN A 178 2.33 1.69 -11.57
N TRP A 179 3.47 1.31 -12.17
CA TRP A 179 4.68 1.02 -11.43
C TRP A 179 5.28 2.21 -10.68
N ASP A 180 5.04 3.45 -11.10
CA ASP A 180 5.50 4.63 -10.37
C ASP A 180 4.70 4.84 -9.08
N VAL A 181 3.38 4.61 -9.14
CA VAL A 181 2.50 4.60 -7.95
C VAL A 181 2.91 3.48 -7.00
N ILE A 182 3.10 2.26 -7.52
CA ILE A 182 3.52 1.09 -6.73
C ILE A 182 4.86 1.32 -6.04
N LYS A 183 5.86 1.83 -6.76
CA LYS A 183 7.18 2.12 -6.18
C LYS A 183 7.09 3.19 -5.09
N THR A 184 6.28 4.24 -5.31
CA THR A 184 6.07 5.29 -4.30
C THR A 184 5.38 4.73 -3.06
N TRP A 185 4.41 3.84 -3.23
CA TRP A 185 3.73 3.14 -2.14
C TRP A 185 4.69 2.26 -1.33
N LEU A 186 5.43 1.39 -2.01
CA LEU A 186 6.45 0.53 -1.40
C LEU A 186 7.53 1.37 -0.68
N ALA A 187 7.98 2.45 -1.29
CA ALA A 187 8.92 3.40 -0.70
C ALA A 187 8.38 4.18 0.51
N SER A 188 7.06 4.16 0.70
CA SER A 188 6.40 4.69 1.89
C SER A 188 6.33 3.65 3.01
N GLY A 189 6.91 2.46 2.82
CA GLY A 189 6.96 1.45 3.90
C GLY A 189 5.73 0.55 3.95
N LEU A 190 4.90 0.51 2.91
CA LEU A 190 3.67 -0.28 2.88
C LEU A 190 3.73 -1.30 1.74
N PRO A 191 3.35 -2.58 1.97
CA PRO A 191 3.22 -3.56 0.91
C PRO A 191 1.99 -3.25 0.05
N VAL A 192 1.86 -3.93 -1.09
CA VAL A 192 0.72 -3.74 -1.98
C VAL A 192 0.31 -5.07 -2.59
N VAL A 193 -0.99 -5.38 -2.51
CA VAL A 193 -1.56 -6.57 -3.13
C VAL A 193 -1.93 -6.27 -4.57
N VAL A 194 -1.42 -7.06 -5.51
CA VAL A 194 -1.59 -6.83 -6.94
C VAL A 194 -2.15 -8.07 -7.65
N HIS A 195 -3.00 -7.83 -8.65
CA HIS A 195 -3.50 -8.89 -9.52
C HIS A 195 -2.62 -8.98 -10.76
N THR A 196 -2.18 -10.19 -11.05
CA THR A 196 -1.25 -10.53 -12.14
C THR A 196 -1.85 -11.58 -13.07
N GLN A 197 -1.22 -11.78 -14.23
CA GLN A 197 -1.50 -12.83 -15.21
C GLN A 197 -0.44 -13.95 -15.16
N LEU A 198 0.11 -14.24 -13.97
CA LEU A 198 1.07 -15.33 -13.77
C LEU A 198 0.46 -16.71 -14.07
N THR A 199 -0.88 -16.82 -13.98
CA THR A 199 -1.65 -17.97 -14.48
C THR A 199 -2.73 -17.52 -15.46
N ARG A 200 -3.32 -18.48 -16.19
CA ARG A 200 -4.41 -18.21 -17.16
C ARG A 200 -5.66 -17.61 -16.52
N SER A 201 -5.96 -17.94 -15.27
CA SER A 201 -7.11 -17.42 -14.53
C SER A 201 -6.78 -16.11 -13.78
N GLY A 202 -5.55 -15.62 -13.88
CA GLY A 202 -5.02 -14.58 -13.02
C GLY A 202 -4.47 -15.13 -11.70
N HIS A 203 -3.66 -14.33 -11.02
CA HIS A 203 -3.05 -14.67 -9.74
C HIS A 203 -2.80 -13.42 -8.91
N VAL A 204 -3.10 -13.47 -7.61
CA VAL A 204 -2.95 -12.31 -6.71
C VAL A 204 -1.76 -12.54 -5.79
N ILE A 205 -0.84 -11.57 -5.75
CA ILE A 205 0.40 -11.65 -4.97
C ILE A 205 0.61 -10.39 -4.13
N LEU A 206 1.45 -10.48 -3.11
CA LEU A 206 1.87 -9.34 -2.31
C LEU A 206 3.24 -8.84 -2.82
N LEU A 207 3.31 -7.58 -3.23
CA LEU A 207 4.60 -6.92 -3.45
C LEU A 207 5.09 -6.33 -2.14
N ARG A 208 6.36 -6.57 -1.83
CA ARG A 208 7.02 -6.11 -0.60
C ARG A 208 8.25 -5.25 -0.85
N GLY A 209 8.59 -4.99 -2.11
CA GLY A 209 9.75 -4.19 -2.43
C GLY A 209 10.11 -4.21 -3.91
N TYR A 210 11.16 -3.47 -4.25
CA TYR A 210 11.74 -3.43 -5.57
C TYR A 210 13.23 -3.08 -5.51
N ASP A 211 13.92 -3.33 -6.62
CA ASP A 211 15.26 -2.82 -6.88
C ASP A 211 15.46 -2.56 -8.38
N GLU A 212 16.70 -2.36 -8.80
CA GLU A 212 17.06 -2.11 -10.19
C GLU A 212 16.71 -3.27 -11.12
N THR A 213 16.60 -4.49 -10.61
CA THR A 213 16.47 -5.72 -11.40
C THR A 213 15.07 -6.35 -11.34
N GLY A 214 14.28 -6.03 -10.32
CA GLY A 214 12.91 -6.53 -10.22
C GLY A 214 12.14 -6.08 -8.99
N VAL A 215 11.16 -6.90 -8.59
CA VAL A 215 10.34 -6.74 -7.40
C VAL A 215 10.55 -7.87 -6.43
N TRP A 216 10.53 -7.53 -5.15
CA TRP A 216 10.47 -8.49 -4.05
C TRP A 216 8.99 -8.80 -3.77
N VAL A 217 8.64 -10.08 -3.70
CA VAL A 217 7.26 -10.55 -3.55
C VAL A 217 7.11 -11.58 -2.45
N ASN A 218 5.92 -11.66 -1.86
CA ASN A 218 5.43 -12.87 -1.23
C ASN A 218 4.32 -13.43 -2.14
N ASP A 219 4.61 -14.55 -2.80
CA ASP A 219 3.66 -15.25 -3.65
C ASP A 219 2.96 -16.35 -2.83
N PRO A 220 1.61 -16.35 -2.75
CA PRO A 220 0.91 -17.33 -1.95
C PRO A 220 0.99 -18.75 -2.52
N ASN A 221 1.33 -18.96 -3.80
CA ASN A 221 1.31 -20.28 -4.45
C ASN A 221 2.70 -20.88 -4.72
N GLY A 222 3.74 -20.37 -4.07
CA GLY A 222 5.11 -20.81 -4.26
C GLY A 222 5.86 -20.07 -5.36
N GLU A 223 6.89 -20.70 -5.92
CA GLU A 223 7.76 -20.04 -6.91
C GLU A 223 7.22 -20.20 -8.34
N TRP A 224 6.94 -19.09 -9.02
CA TRP A 224 6.64 -19.10 -10.44
C TRP A 224 7.89 -19.36 -11.28
N THR A 225 7.77 -20.24 -12.28
CA THR A 225 8.78 -20.48 -13.31
C THR A 225 8.14 -20.45 -14.71
N PRO A 226 8.92 -20.37 -15.80
CA PRO A 226 8.38 -20.47 -17.16
C PRO A 226 7.61 -21.77 -17.43
N ASP A 227 7.87 -22.83 -16.67
CA ASP A 227 7.18 -24.13 -16.77
C ASP A 227 5.93 -24.22 -15.87
N GLY A 228 5.64 -23.17 -15.09
CA GLY A 228 4.54 -23.10 -14.13
C GLY A 228 5.01 -22.94 -12.68
N TYR A 229 4.07 -23.01 -11.74
CA TYR A 229 4.36 -22.89 -10.31
C TYR A 229 5.04 -24.13 -9.77
N ASN A 230 6.06 -23.89 -8.94
CA ASN A 230 6.67 -24.89 -8.08
C ASN A 230 6.15 -24.71 -6.64
N GLU A 231 5.04 -25.37 -6.35
CA GLU A 231 4.36 -25.35 -5.04
C GLU A 231 5.18 -26.05 -3.93
N SER A 232 6.28 -26.73 -4.27
CA SER A 232 7.20 -27.28 -3.26
C SER A 232 8.22 -26.26 -2.73
N LYS A 233 8.27 -25.07 -3.34
CA LYS A 233 9.12 -23.96 -2.94
C LYS A 233 8.26 -22.91 -2.24
N THR A 234 8.80 -22.37 -1.15
CA THR A 234 8.19 -21.21 -0.49
C THR A 234 8.09 -20.05 -1.47
N GLY A 235 6.94 -19.38 -1.48
CA GLY A 235 6.73 -18.14 -2.21
C GLY A 235 7.15 -16.90 -1.41
N GLU A 236 7.70 -17.09 -0.21
CA GLU A 236 8.17 -16.00 0.64
C GLU A 236 9.43 -15.33 0.07
N ASN A 237 9.42 -14.00 0.04
CA ASN A 237 10.56 -13.15 -0.28
C ASN A 237 11.26 -13.52 -1.60
N LEU A 238 10.48 -13.92 -2.60
CA LEU A 238 10.98 -14.17 -3.94
C LEU A 238 11.34 -12.87 -4.65
N HIS A 239 12.21 -12.97 -5.64
CA HIS A 239 12.55 -11.84 -6.51
C HIS A 239 12.13 -12.14 -7.94
N TYR A 240 11.16 -11.37 -8.43
CA TYR A 240 10.64 -11.48 -9.79
C TYR A 240 11.17 -10.34 -10.64
N SER A 241 11.77 -10.71 -11.79
CA SER A 241 12.36 -9.72 -12.69
C SER A 241 11.33 -8.72 -13.21
N TRP A 242 11.78 -7.50 -13.52
CA TRP A 242 10.92 -6.52 -14.17
C TRP A 242 10.29 -7.05 -15.46
N ALA A 243 11.06 -7.80 -16.26
CA ALA A 243 10.56 -8.38 -17.51
C ALA A 243 9.36 -9.30 -17.28
N LEU A 244 9.40 -10.15 -16.24
CA LEU A 244 8.27 -11.00 -15.84
C LEU A 244 7.08 -10.14 -15.38
N MET A 245 7.32 -9.17 -14.51
CA MET A 245 6.23 -8.34 -13.96
C MET A 245 5.54 -7.47 -15.01
N TYR A 246 6.27 -6.91 -15.96
CA TYR A 246 5.68 -6.16 -17.07
C TYR A 246 4.88 -7.05 -18.03
N GLN A 247 5.17 -8.35 -18.11
CA GLN A 247 4.40 -9.28 -18.93
C GLN A 247 3.11 -9.76 -18.24
N THR A 248 3.03 -9.59 -16.92
CA THR A 248 1.95 -10.14 -16.09
C THR A 248 0.95 -9.08 -15.63
N VAL A 249 1.10 -7.83 -16.05
CA VAL A 249 0.04 -6.82 -15.92
C VAL A 249 -1.18 -7.19 -16.79
N SER A 250 -2.34 -6.63 -16.51
CA SER A 250 -3.54 -6.91 -17.29
C SER A 250 -3.39 -6.42 -18.75
N SER A 251 -4.23 -6.92 -19.66
CA SER A 251 -4.06 -6.79 -21.12
C SER A 251 -4.05 -5.35 -21.66
N ASP A 252 -4.48 -4.38 -20.87
CA ASP A 252 -4.47 -2.94 -21.16
C ASP A 252 -3.29 -2.21 -20.48
N ASN A 253 -2.30 -2.97 -19.97
CA ASN A 253 -1.16 -2.49 -19.21
C ASN A 253 -1.54 -1.79 -17.90
N GLN A 254 -2.74 -2.05 -17.38
CA GLN A 254 -3.18 -1.57 -16.08
C GLN A 254 -2.86 -2.61 -15.00
N LEU A 255 -2.43 -2.12 -13.84
CA LEU A 255 -2.18 -2.95 -12.67
C LEU A 255 -3.32 -2.76 -11.68
N TRP A 256 -4.08 -3.82 -11.44
CA TRP A 256 -5.09 -3.81 -10.39
C TRP A 256 -4.39 -3.99 -9.05
N ALA A 257 -4.57 -3.02 -8.15
CA ALA A 257 -3.80 -2.96 -6.91
C ALA A 257 -4.67 -2.50 -5.74
N HIS A 258 -4.53 -3.19 -4.62
CA HIS A 258 -5.08 -2.79 -3.32
C HIS A 258 -4.01 -2.04 -2.54
N HIS A 259 -4.22 -0.74 -2.35
CA HIS A 259 -3.34 0.10 -1.55
C HIS A 259 -3.93 0.23 -0.15
N ILE A 260 -3.49 -0.67 0.74
CA ILE A 260 -4.12 -0.85 2.04
C ILE A 260 -3.40 -0.04 3.11
N THR A 261 -4.16 0.78 3.83
CA THR A 261 -3.67 1.50 5.02
C THR A 261 -4.48 1.10 6.22
N LYS A 262 -3.88 1.23 7.41
CA LYS A 262 -4.63 1.09 8.65
C LYS A 262 -5.71 2.18 8.70
N GLY A 263 -6.96 1.75 8.83
CA GLY A 263 -8.14 2.58 8.58
C GLY A 263 -8.47 3.46 9.77
N GLU A 264 -8.84 4.72 9.50
CA GLU A 264 -9.15 5.76 10.47
C GLU A 264 -10.34 5.34 11.34
N THR A 265 -10.08 4.75 12.52
CA THR A 265 -11.12 4.38 13.49
C THR A 265 -11.97 5.59 13.88
N ALA A 266 -13.22 5.65 13.40
CA ALA A 266 -14.18 6.72 13.67
C ALA A 266 -14.36 7.04 15.17
#